data_AF-A0A3P7PB89-F1
#
_entry.id   AF-A0A3P7PB89-F1
#
_cell.length_a   1.000
_cell.length_b   1.000
_cell.length_c   1.000
_cell.angle_alpha   90.00
_cell.angle_beta   90.00
_cell.angle_gamma   90.00
#
_symmetry.space_group_name_H-M   'P 1'
#
loop_
_entity.id
_entity.type
_entity.pdbx_description
1 polymer ?
#
loop_
_entity_poly.entity_id
_entity_poly.type
_entity_poly.pdbx_seq_one_letter_code
_entity_poly.pdbx_strand_id
1 'polypeptide(L)'
;MFKIGLESTFISNQNYYMRGGMLTALYASVEGTHKNEEAEFHLKTDNKLVGRPRIRQVRVRGVECAIPNSMKKYLSVCYPNFAAEFECTAELEPKFRKNVTHSAGAILFETPYTGGVISSAVFRPLRLIHGNGATAKCVLTCEIITLVFVVYFVIEEILELSRLGLAYFRKFWNLLDLTVVAFSVTCVILHAYGYILAHKLLKNGVTADDVYPGFVDVAYWCLQYNRMLALLVFFAMIKVG
;
A
#
# COMPACT_ATOMS: atom_id res chain seq x y z
N MET A 1 -22.90 -14.06 -29.22
CA MET A 1 -22.28 -12.95 -29.97
C MET A 1 -22.21 -11.62 -29.18
N PHE A 2 -23.16 -11.31 -28.29
CA PHE A 2 -23.13 -10.06 -27.49
C PHE A 2 -22.07 -9.97 -26.37
N LYS A 3 -21.59 -11.10 -25.83
CA LYS A 3 -20.67 -11.12 -24.67
C LYS A 3 -19.23 -10.70 -25.02
N ILE A 4 -18.80 -10.92 -26.27
CA ILE A 4 -17.43 -10.63 -26.75
C ILE A 4 -17.24 -9.12 -27.03
N GLY A 5 -18.30 -8.42 -27.44
CA GLY A 5 -18.24 -6.98 -27.77
C GLY A 5 -18.15 -6.07 -26.55
N LEU A 6 -18.67 -6.48 -25.39
CA LEU A 6 -18.54 -5.72 -24.14
C LEU A 6 -17.13 -5.85 -23.55
N GLU A 7 -16.58 -7.05 -23.47
CA GLU A 7 -15.19 -7.29 -23.02
C GLU A 7 -14.18 -6.53 -23.86
N SER A 8 -14.33 -6.50 -25.20
CA SER A 8 -13.44 -5.74 -26.08
C SER A 8 -13.51 -4.22 -25.84
N THR A 9 -14.69 -3.69 -25.50
CA THR A 9 -14.91 -2.26 -25.28
C THR A 9 -14.36 -1.79 -23.93
N PHE A 10 -14.47 -2.62 -22.88
CA PHE A 10 -13.87 -2.32 -21.58
C PHE A 10 -12.34 -2.38 -21.63
N ILE A 11 -11.77 -3.39 -22.32
CA ILE A 11 -10.32 -3.50 -22.52
C ILE A 11 -9.79 -2.36 -23.40
N SER A 12 -10.54 -1.93 -24.42
CA SER A 12 -10.14 -0.76 -25.23
C SER A 12 -10.17 0.53 -24.42
N ASN A 13 -11.18 0.74 -23.56
CA ASN A 13 -11.26 1.91 -22.69
C ASN A 13 -10.13 1.92 -21.65
N GLN A 14 -9.76 0.76 -21.10
CA GLN A 14 -8.62 0.63 -20.21
C GLN A 14 -7.32 0.99 -20.93
N ASN A 15 -7.10 0.48 -22.16
CA ASN A 15 -5.92 0.82 -22.95
C ASN A 15 -5.88 2.31 -23.33
N TYR A 16 -7.03 2.91 -23.63
CA TYR A 16 -7.15 4.34 -23.90
C TYR A 16 -6.80 5.17 -22.66
N TYR A 17 -7.28 4.78 -21.47
CA TYR A 17 -6.91 5.42 -20.21
C TYR A 17 -5.41 5.32 -19.92
N MET A 18 -4.81 4.14 -20.13
CA MET A 18 -3.40 3.90 -19.88
C MET A 18 -2.49 4.70 -20.82
N ARG A 19 -2.80 4.73 -22.13
CA ARG A 19 -2.00 5.45 -23.14
C ARG A 19 -2.26 6.95 -23.16
N GLY A 20 -3.48 7.37 -22.84
CA GLY A 20 -3.88 8.78 -22.84
C GLY A 20 -3.80 9.36 -21.43
N GLY A 21 -4.85 9.15 -20.64
CA GLY A 21 -5.03 9.83 -19.35
C GLY A 21 -3.87 9.65 -18.37
N MET A 22 -3.43 8.41 -18.15
CA MET A 22 -2.37 8.13 -17.18
C MET A 22 -0.99 8.58 -17.66
N LEU A 23 -0.64 8.27 -18.91
CA LEU A 23 0.69 8.61 -19.44
C LEU A 23 0.88 10.12 -19.52
N THR A 24 -0.11 10.85 -20.03
CA THR A 24 -0.06 12.31 -20.12
C THR A 24 -0.06 12.97 -18.75
N ALA A 25 -0.74 12.40 -17.75
CA ALA A 25 -0.73 12.94 -16.38
C ALA A 25 0.61 12.72 -15.65
N LEU A 26 1.26 11.54 -15.85
CA LEU A 26 2.52 11.20 -15.18
C LEU A 26 3.74 11.85 -15.84
N TYR A 27 3.71 11.97 -17.17
CA TYR A 27 4.82 12.47 -17.99
C TYR A 27 4.46 13.78 -18.70
N ALA A 28 3.60 14.60 -18.09
CA ALA A 28 3.34 15.94 -18.60
C ALA A 28 4.67 16.70 -18.70
N SER A 29 5.10 16.98 -19.92
CA SER A 29 6.29 17.80 -20.16
C SER A 29 6.01 19.21 -19.65
N VAL A 30 6.71 19.63 -18.60
CA VAL A 30 6.81 21.05 -18.28
C VAL A 30 7.69 21.66 -19.35
N GLU A 31 7.11 22.55 -20.15
CA GLU A 31 7.80 23.24 -21.23
C GLU A 31 8.88 24.15 -20.61
N GLY A 32 10.14 23.72 -20.69
CA GLY A 32 11.31 24.54 -20.41
C GLY A 32 12.15 24.14 -19.20
N THR A 33 13.03 23.14 -19.37
CA THR A 33 14.44 23.19 -18.92
C THR A 33 15.24 22.07 -19.60
N HIS A 34 15.72 22.32 -20.82
CA HIS A 34 16.84 21.57 -21.36
C HIS A 34 18.12 21.97 -20.62
N LYS A 35 18.56 21.16 -19.64
CA LYS A 35 19.98 21.07 -19.23
C LYS A 35 20.29 19.62 -18.87
N ASN A 36 21.52 19.22 -19.16
CA ASN A 36 22.04 17.85 -19.14
C ASN A 36 22.14 17.26 -17.71
N GLU A 37 21.01 17.05 -17.06
CA GLU A 37 20.88 16.27 -15.82
C GLU A 37 19.67 15.34 -15.98
N GLU A 38 19.72 14.17 -15.35
CA GLU A 38 18.75 13.07 -15.44
C GLU A 38 17.31 13.59 -15.56
N ALA A 39 16.59 13.18 -16.61
CA ALA A 39 15.27 13.72 -16.94
C ALA A 39 14.31 13.64 -15.74
N GLU A 40 14.11 14.76 -15.07
CA GLU A 40 13.23 14.89 -13.91
C GLU A 40 11.81 15.14 -14.38
N PHE A 41 10.90 14.22 -14.03
CA PHE A 41 9.48 14.36 -14.38
C PHE A 41 8.73 15.01 -13.21
N HIS A 42 8.02 16.10 -13.50
CA HIS A 42 7.20 16.80 -12.53
C HIS A 42 5.71 16.54 -12.79
N LEU A 43 5.00 16.20 -11.73
CA LEU A 43 3.54 16.16 -11.67
C LEU A 43 3.05 17.58 -11.36
N LYS A 44 2.70 18.34 -12.41
CA LYS A 44 2.39 19.78 -12.30
C LYS A 44 3.63 20.58 -11.83
N THR A 45 3.46 21.78 -11.28
CA THR A 45 4.57 22.66 -10.87
C THR A 45 5.25 22.24 -9.56
N ASP A 46 4.54 21.52 -8.68
CA ASP A 46 4.95 21.42 -7.26
C ASP A 46 5.33 20.01 -6.80
N ASN A 47 5.00 18.97 -7.59
CA ASN A 47 5.30 17.58 -7.22
C ASN A 47 6.32 16.97 -8.17
N LYS A 48 7.29 16.25 -7.63
CA LYS A 48 8.27 15.46 -8.38
C LYS A 48 7.81 14.00 -8.45
N LEU A 49 7.83 13.40 -9.64
CA LEU A 49 7.67 11.97 -9.79
C LEU A 49 8.97 11.28 -9.37
N VAL A 50 8.88 10.38 -8.40
CA VAL A 50 10.04 9.60 -7.92
C VAL A 50 10.01 8.21 -8.55
N GLY A 51 11.01 7.90 -9.38
CA GLY A 51 11.13 6.63 -10.11
C GLY A 51 10.15 6.51 -11.28
N ARG A 52 9.85 5.27 -11.68
CA ARG A 52 8.91 4.95 -12.78
C ARG A 52 7.74 4.10 -12.28
N PRO A 53 6.53 4.24 -12.86
CA PRO A 53 5.40 3.37 -12.55
C PRO A 53 5.59 1.93 -13.08
N ARG A 54 5.07 0.92 -12.37
CA ARG A 54 5.07 -0.52 -12.75
C ARG A 54 3.67 -1.01 -12.77
N ILE A 55 3.37 -1.69 -13.85
CA ILE A 55 2.14 -2.45 -14.01
C ILE A 55 2.43 -3.88 -13.52
N ARG A 56 1.59 -4.37 -12.61
CA ARG A 56 1.58 -5.77 -12.20
C ARG A 56 0.29 -6.39 -12.70
N GLN A 57 0.37 -7.59 -13.26
CA GLN A 57 -0.79 -8.32 -13.76
C GLN A 57 -0.76 -9.72 -13.14
N VAL A 58 -1.93 -10.16 -12.66
CA VAL A 58 -2.16 -11.53 -12.21
C VAL A 58 -3.01 -12.22 -13.26
N ARG A 59 -2.75 -13.51 -13.50
CA ARG A 59 -3.44 -14.31 -14.51
C ARG A 59 -3.91 -15.63 -13.92
N VAL A 60 -5.08 -16.08 -14.37
CA VAL A 60 -5.68 -17.36 -13.99
C VAL A 60 -5.47 -18.37 -15.13
N ARG A 61 -5.26 -19.65 -14.78
CA ARG A 61 -5.16 -20.75 -15.74
C ARG A 61 -6.54 -21.06 -16.33
N GLY A 62 -6.56 -21.43 -17.60
CA GLY A 62 -7.75 -21.98 -18.21
C GLY A 62 -8.04 -23.37 -17.66
N VAL A 63 -9.29 -23.60 -17.26
CA VAL A 63 -9.80 -24.91 -16.86
C VAL A 63 -10.88 -25.34 -17.84
N GLU A 64 -11.14 -26.64 -17.92
CA GLU A 64 -12.29 -27.12 -18.68
C GLU A 64 -13.58 -26.63 -18.04
N CYS A 65 -14.45 -26.05 -18.86
CA CYS A 65 -15.74 -25.56 -18.42
C CYS A 65 -16.64 -26.74 -17.99
N ALA A 66 -17.25 -26.66 -16.80
CA ALA A 66 -18.33 -27.55 -16.37
C ALA A 66 -19.65 -27.18 -17.09
N ILE A 67 -19.68 -27.31 -18.42
CA ILE A 67 -20.84 -27.00 -19.26
C ILE A 67 -21.36 -28.27 -19.98
N PRO A 68 -22.66 -28.31 -20.31
CA PRO A 68 -23.23 -29.42 -21.07
C PRO A 68 -22.47 -29.69 -22.38
N ASN A 69 -22.35 -30.97 -22.76
CA ASN A 69 -21.55 -31.39 -23.93
C ASN A 69 -21.96 -30.69 -25.24
N SER A 70 -23.24 -30.34 -25.39
CA SER A 70 -23.76 -29.59 -26.54
C SER A 70 -23.12 -28.19 -26.70
N MET A 71 -22.62 -27.62 -25.60
CA MET A 71 -22.08 -26.26 -25.54
C MET A 71 -20.53 -26.23 -25.52
N LYS A 72 -19.88 -27.38 -25.25
CA LYS A 72 -18.41 -27.55 -25.33
C LYS A 72 -17.84 -27.25 -26.71
N LYS A 73 -18.65 -27.38 -27.76
CA LYS A 73 -18.27 -27.06 -29.15
C LYS A 73 -18.02 -25.56 -29.38
N TYR A 74 -18.59 -24.71 -28.52
CA TYR A 74 -18.49 -23.25 -28.61
C TYR A 74 -17.62 -22.64 -27.51
N LEU A 75 -17.48 -23.32 -26.37
CA LEU A 75 -16.71 -22.86 -25.23
C LEU A 75 -16.01 -24.04 -24.54
N SER A 76 -14.74 -24.28 -24.84
CA SER A 76 -13.97 -25.39 -24.25
C SER A 76 -13.17 -24.98 -23.02
N VAL A 77 -12.83 -23.69 -22.90
CA VAL A 77 -11.95 -23.16 -21.84
C VAL A 77 -12.68 -22.08 -21.04
N CYS A 78 -12.63 -22.21 -19.71
CA CYS A 78 -13.18 -21.26 -18.75
C CYS A 78 -12.07 -20.73 -17.84
N TYR A 79 -12.27 -19.51 -17.33
CA TYR A 79 -11.39 -18.90 -16.34
C TYR A 79 -12.17 -18.75 -15.03
N PRO A 80 -11.79 -19.47 -13.96
CA PRO A 80 -12.46 -19.37 -12.67
C PRO A 80 -12.11 -18.05 -11.97
N ASN A 81 -12.77 -17.79 -10.84
CA ASN A 81 -12.35 -16.73 -9.93
C ASN A 81 -10.89 -16.92 -9.52
N PHE A 82 -10.21 -15.80 -9.26
CA PHE A 82 -8.84 -15.86 -8.77
C PHE A 82 -8.78 -16.64 -7.45
N ALA A 83 -8.00 -17.72 -7.46
CA ALA A 83 -7.58 -18.48 -6.30
C ALA A 83 -6.13 -18.92 -6.52
N ALA A 84 -5.36 -19.08 -5.44
CA ALA A 84 -3.94 -19.40 -5.53
C ALA A 84 -3.67 -20.70 -6.31
N GLU A 85 -4.60 -21.67 -6.25
CA GLU A 85 -4.53 -22.94 -6.98
C GLU A 85 -4.64 -22.79 -8.51
N PHE A 86 -5.36 -21.78 -8.99
CA PHE A 86 -5.55 -21.51 -10.41
C PHE A 86 -4.59 -20.43 -10.94
N GLU A 87 -3.60 -20.00 -10.16
CA GLU A 87 -2.65 -18.98 -10.58
C GLU A 87 -1.77 -19.46 -11.76
N CYS A 88 -1.79 -18.70 -12.85
CA CYS A 88 -1.04 -19.01 -14.05
C CYS A 88 0.36 -18.38 -14.03
N THR A 89 1.34 -19.16 -13.58
CA THR A 89 2.77 -18.81 -13.58
C THR A 89 3.49 -19.18 -14.87
N ALA A 90 2.80 -19.81 -15.83
CA ALA A 90 3.39 -20.19 -17.12
C ALA A 90 3.97 -18.96 -17.83
N GLU A 91 5.15 -19.09 -18.42
CA GLU A 91 5.76 -18.01 -19.18
C GLU A 91 4.85 -17.69 -20.37
N LEU A 92 4.47 -16.41 -20.50
CA LEU A 92 3.92 -15.94 -21.77
C LEU A 92 5.09 -16.02 -22.75
N GLU A 93 4.94 -16.67 -23.90
CA GLU A 93 5.92 -16.51 -24.98
C GLU A 93 5.62 -15.21 -25.73
N PRO A 94 6.35 -14.10 -25.48
CA PRO A 94 6.26 -12.94 -26.34
C PRO A 94 7.03 -13.25 -27.64
N LYS A 95 6.43 -12.96 -28.79
CA LYS A 95 7.22 -12.54 -29.96
C LYS A 95 7.78 -11.14 -29.70
N PHE A 96 8.69 -10.99 -28.74
CA PHE A 96 9.79 -10.01 -28.73
C PHE A 96 10.59 -10.03 -27.41
N ARG A 97 11.89 -9.80 -27.56
CA ARG A 97 12.99 -9.87 -26.60
C ARG A 97 13.12 -8.59 -25.76
N LYS A 98 13.06 -8.67 -24.42
CA LYS A 98 13.99 -8.03 -23.44
C LYS A 98 13.50 -8.06 -21.98
N ASN A 99 14.49 -7.98 -21.10
CA ASN A 99 14.46 -8.05 -19.62
C ASN A 99 13.73 -6.84 -18.99
N VAL A 100 12.95 -7.05 -17.93
CA VAL A 100 12.27 -5.96 -17.19
C VAL A 100 12.32 -6.18 -15.67
N THR A 101 12.90 -5.20 -14.98
CA THR A 101 12.94 -5.01 -13.52
C THR A 101 11.86 -4.00 -13.07
N HIS A 102 11.66 -3.84 -11.76
CA HIS A 102 10.36 -3.56 -11.12
C HIS A 102 10.24 -2.15 -10.49
N SER A 103 9.02 -1.50 -10.46
CA SER A 103 8.63 -0.36 -9.57
C SER A 103 7.17 0.15 -9.34
N ALA A 104 6.56 0.01 -8.16
CA ALA A 104 5.10 0.10 -7.92
C ALA A 104 4.39 1.46 -7.63
N GLY A 105 3.18 1.55 -8.17
CA GLY A 105 2.02 2.29 -7.67
C GLY A 105 0.82 1.46 -8.11
N ALA A 106 -0.19 1.27 -7.27
CA ALA A 106 -1.25 0.30 -7.54
C ALA A 106 -2.56 1.00 -7.94
N ILE A 107 -2.82 1.06 -9.24
CA ILE A 107 -4.17 1.16 -9.78
C ILE A 107 -4.62 -0.27 -10.04
N LEU A 108 -5.67 -0.70 -9.36
CA LEU A 108 -6.18 -2.06 -9.49
C LEU A 108 -7.37 -2.07 -10.45
N PHE A 109 -7.26 -2.87 -11.50
CA PHE A 109 -8.37 -3.20 -12.38
C PHE A 109 -8.72 -4.67 -12.14
N GLU A 110 -9.87 -4.94 -11.53
CA GLU A 110 -10.38 -6.29 -11.38
C GLU A 110 -11.33 -6.62 -12.52
N THR A 111 -11.08 -7.74 -13.20
CA THR A 111 -11.98 -8.28 -14.21
C THR A 111 -12.69 -9.49 -13.63
N PRO A 112 -13.91 -9.35 -13.07
CA PRO A 112 -14.67 -10.52 -12.65
C PRO A 112 -14.98 -11.41 -13.86
N TYR A 113 -15.16 -12.71 -13.61
CA TYR A 113 -15.55 -13.74 -14.59
C TYR A 113 -16.87 -13.43 -15.35
N THR A 114 -17.62 -12.42 -14.89
CA THR A 114 -18.83 -11.92 -15.55
C THR A 114 -18.54 -10.97 -16.73
N GLY A 115 -17.28 -10.56 -16.94
CA GLY A 115 -16.85 -9.76 -18.09
C GLY A 115 -16.89 -8.24 -17.90
N GLY A 116 -16.79 -7.76 -16.64
CA GLY A 116 -16.74 -6.32 -16.29
C GLY A 116 -15.33 -5.83 -15.93
N VAL A 117 -15.19 -4.54 -15.64
CA VAL A 117 -13.95 -3.94 -15.08
C VAL A 117 -14.32 -3.10 -13.84
N ILE A 118 -13.72 -3.41 -12.70
CA ILE A 118 -13.82 -2.62 -11.47
C ILE A 118 -12.48 -1.90 -11.26
N SER A 119 -12.51 -0.58 -11.25
CA SER A 119 -11.32 0.25 -11.01
C SER A 119 -11.27 0.75 -9.56
N SER A 120 -10.13 0.58 -8.89
CA SER A 120 -9.86 1.15 -7.58
C SER A 120 -8.52 1.90 -7.59
N ALA A 121 -8.49 3.09 -6.99
CA ALA A 121 -7.32 3.93 -6.87
C ALA A 121 -7.06 4.27 -5.40
N VAL A 122 -5.83 4.03 -4.94
CA VAL A 122 -5.45 4.25 -3.54
C VAL A 122 -4.27 5.23 -3.50
N PHE A 123 -4.53 6.43 -2.98
CA PHE A 123 -3.51 7.48 -2.78
C PHE A 123 -3.23 7.63 -1.29
N ARG A 124 -1.95 7.53 -0.90
CA ARG A 124 -1.52 7.66 0.51
C ARG A 124 -0.38 8.66 0.59
N PRO A 125 -0.56 9.83 1.24
CA PRO A 125 0.55 10.74 1.47
C PRO A 125 1.49 10.12 2.52
N LEU A 126 2.78 10.09 2.23
CA LEU A 126 3.82 9.60 3.13
C LEU A 126 4.86 10.70 3.35
N ARG A 127 5.15 11.02 4.61
CA ARG A 127 6.22 11.97 4.98
C ARG A 127 7.52 11.18 5.20
N LEU A 128 8.37 11.14 4.17
CA LEU A 128 9.63 10.37 4.18
C LEU A 128 10.80 11.17 4.76
N ILE A 129 10.82 12.50 4.52
CA ILE A 129 11.87 13.40 5.01
C ILE A 129 11.29 14.38 6.02
N HIS A 130 11.96 14.51 7.15
CA HIS A 130 11.66 15.56 8.11
C HIS A 130 12.15 16.88 7.52
N GLY A 131 11.24 17.80 7.24
CA GLY A 131 11.61 19.14 6.80
C GLY A 131 12.39 19.87 7.89
N ASN A 132 13.25 20.82 7.54
CA ASN A 132 14.00 21.61 8.53
C ASN A 132 13.17 22.77 9.16
N GLY A 133 11.87 22.81 8.88
CA GLY A 133 10.97 23.89 9.29
C GLY A 133 10.57 23.84 10.77
N ALA A 134 9.97 24.93 11.26
CA ALA A 134 9.48 25.04 12.63
C ALA A 134 8.44 23.94 12.97
N THR A 135 7.57 23.61 12.02
CA THR A 135 6.55 22.55 12.17
C THR A 135 7.17 21.17 12.42
N ALA A 136 8.27 20.84 11.75
CA ALA A 136 8.94 19.56 11.92
C ALA A 136 9.64 19.46 13.27
N LYS A 137 10.24 20.55 13.76
CA LYS A 137 10.79 20.61 15.11
C LYS A 137 9.70 20.41 16.17
N CYS A 138 8.52 21.03 15.99
CA CYS A 138 7.39 20.80 16.89
C CYS A 138 6.94 19.33 16.89
N VAL A 139 6.86 18.69 15.72
CA VAL A 139 6.50 17.26 15.62
C VAL A 139 7.52 16.38 16.32
N LEU A 140 8.82 16.61 16.11
CA LEU A 140 9.89 15.87 16.80
C LEU A 140 9.79 16.03 18.32
N THR A 141 9.53 17.25 18.81
CA THR A 141 9.33 17.50 20.23
C THR A 141 8.11 16.74 20.77
N CYS A 142 7.00 16.74 20.05
CA CYS A 142 5.81 15.97 20.41
C CYS A 142 6.09 14.46 20.45
N GLU A 143 6.86 13.92 19.50
CA GLU A 143 7.25 12.51 19.48
C GLU A 143 8.05 12.11 20.72
N ILE A 144 9.01 12.95 21.14
CA ILE A 144 9.79 12.73 22.37
C ILE A 144 8.88 12.72 23.60
N ILE A 145 7.95 13.67 23.68
CA ILE A 145 6.98 13.76 24.78
C ILE A 145 6.11 12.49 24.81
N THR A 146 5.60 12.04 23.66
CA THR A 146 4.81 10.80 23.57
C THR A 146 5.61 9.59 24.05
N LEU A 147 6.88 9.47 23.70
CA LEU A 147 7.74 8.37 24.19
C LEU A 147 7.88 8.38 25.72
N VAL A 148 8.05 9.55 26.33
CA VAL A 148 8.12 9.68 27.80
C VAL A 148 6.81 9.22 28.45
N PHE A 149 5.65 9.63 27.91
CA PHE A 149 4.34 9.19 28.41
C PHE A 149 4.14 7.68 28.31
N VAL A 150 4.54 7.06 27.19
CA VAL A 150 4.44 5.59 27.05
C VAL A 150 5.29 4.88 28.10
N VAL A 151 6.53 5.32 28.32
CA VAL A 151 7.41 4.73 29.35
C VAL A 151 6.79 4.86 30.75
N TYR A 152 6.24 6.04 31.07
CA TYR A 152 5.54 6.26 32.32
C TYR A 152 4.38 5.28 32.52
N PHE A 153 3.49 5.12 31.53
CA PHE A 153 2.35 4.20 31.63
C PHE A 153 2.76 2.74 31.71
N VAL A 154 3.82 2.33 31.02
CA VAL A 154 4.35 0.96 31.11
C VAL A 154 4.84 0.67 32.53
N ILE A 155 5.55 1.60 33.17
CA ILE A 155 6.04 1.43 34.54
C ILE A 155 4.87 1.35 35.53
N GLU A 156 3.91 2.27 35.41
CA GLU A 156 2.72 2.30 36.27
C GLU A 156 1.94 0.97 36.19
N GLU A 157 1.70 0.48 34.97
CA GLU A 157 0.99 -0.76 34.70
C GLU A 157 1.72 -2.00 35.25
N ILE A 158 3.05 -2.06 35.11
CA ILE A 158 3.86 -3.16 35.67
C ILE A 158 3.80 -3.19 37.20
N LEU A 159 3.84 -2.02 37.84
CA LEU A 159 3.75 -1.92 39.30
C LEU A 159 2.36 -2.35 39.80
N GLU A 160 1.30 -1.97 39.10
CA GLU A 160 -0.06 -2.35 39.45
C GLU A 160 -0.29 -3.86 39.25
N LEU A 161 0.18 -4.42 38.13
CA LEU A 161 0.12 -5.85 37.85
C LEU A 161 0.85 -6.68 38.90
N SER A 162 2.01 -6.20 39.37
CA SER A 162 2.82 -6.87 40.38
C SER A 162 2.17 -6.88 41.78
N ARG A 163 1.35 -5.87 42.10
CA ARG A 163 0.64 -5.80 43.39
C ARG A 163 -0.65 -6.63 43.41
N LEU A 164 -1.38 -6.67 42.30
CA LEU A 164 -2.72 -7.29 42.22
C LEU A 164 -2.71 -8.73 41.69
N GLY A 165 -1.68 -9.14 40.94
CA GLY A 165 -1.53 -10.50 40.43
C GLY A 165 -2.74 -10.97 39.59
N LEU A 166 -3.34 -12.11 39.93
CA LEU A 166 -4.52 -12.63 39.21
C LEU A 166 -5.82 -11.86 39.48
N ALA A 167 -5.92 -11.13 40.59
CA ALA A 167 -7.11 -10.32 40.88
C ALA A 167 -7.26 -9.15 39.89
N TYR A 168 -6.15 -8.75 39.27
CA TYR A 168 -6.10 -7.72 38.23
C TYR A 168 -7.06 -8.00 37.07
N PHE A 169 -7.09 -9.23 36.56
CA PHE A 169 -7.90 -9.61 35.40
C PHE A 169 -9.41 -9.71 35.67
N ARG A 170 -9.84 -9.64 36.94
CA ARG A 170 -11.27 -9.65 37.28
C ARG A 170 -11.92 -8.28 37.16
N LYS A 171 -11.15 -7.19 37.15
CA LYS A 171 -11.66 -5.83 37.09
C LYS A 171 -11.64 -5.32 35.66
N PHE A 172 -12.81 -4.98 35.12
CA PHE A 172 -12.98 -4.50 33.75
C PHE A 172 -12.07 -3.30 33.41
N TRP A 173 -11.98 -2.32 34.32
CA TRP A 173 -11.16 -1.13 34.14
C TRP A 173 -9.67 -1.40 34.02
N ASN A 174 -9.17 -2.38 34.78
CA ASN A 174 -7.78 -2.80 34.72
C ASN A 174 -7.50 -3.50 33.38
N LEU A 175 -8.42 -4.32 32.88
CA LEU A 175 -8.28 -4.88 31.53
C LEU A 175 -8.24 -3.79 30.45
N LEU A 176 -9.04 -2.72 30.59
CA LEU A 176 -9.02 -1.58 29.68
C LEU A 176 -7.64 -0.87 29.70
N ASP A 177 -7.08 -0.67 30.88
CA ASP A 177 -5.77 -0.03 31.07
C ASP A 177 -4.65 -0.83 30.41
N LEU A 178 -4.65 -2.14 30.63
CA LEU A 178 -3.74 -3.07 29.97
C LEU A 178 -3.84 -2.99 28.44
N THR A 179 -5.04 -2.86 27.88
CA THR A 179 -5.21 -2.73 26.41
C THR A 179 -4.64 -1.41 25.88
N VAL A 180 -4.83 -0.30 26.61
CA VAL A 180 -4.28 1.01 26.22
C VAL A 180 -2.75 0.97 26.23
N VAL A 181 -2.15 0.39 27.28
CA VAL A 181 -0.70 0.21 27.37
C VAL A 181 -0.19 -0.69 26.25
N ALA A 182 -0.85 -1.82 25.99
CA ALA A 182 -0.49 -2.72 24.89
C ALA A 182 -0.50 -2.00 23.53
N PHE A 183 -1.57 -1.27 23.20
CA PHE A 183 -1.64 -0.52 21.94
C PHE A 183 -0.57 0.57 21.86
N SER A 184 -0.28 1.28 22.95
CA SER A 184 0.75 2.34 22.98
C SER A 184 2.13 1.79 22.67
N VAL A 185 2.48 0.63 23.23
CA VAL A 185 3.74 -0.06 22.94
C VAL A 185 3.79 -0.51 21.48
N THR A 186 2.71 -1.06 20.92
CA THR A 186 2.68 -1.44 19.50
C THR A 186 2.86 -0.24 18.57
N CYS A 187 2.27 0.91 18.90
CA CYS A 187 2.44 2.15 18.15
C CYS A 187 3.91 2.60 18.13
N VAL A 188 4.59 2.57 19.28
CA VAL A 188 6.02 2.93 19.38
C VAL A 188 6.90 1.99 18.56
N ILE A 189 6.65 0.67 18.65
CA ILE A 189 7.39 -0.32 17.86
C ILE A 189 7.21 -0.09 16.36
N LEU A 190 5.97 0.11 15.91
CA LEU A 190 5.67 0.37 14.49
C LEU A 190 6.28 1.69 13.99
N HIS A 191 6.29 2.73 14.84
CA HIS A 191 6.92 4.00 14.53
C HIS A 191 8.44 3.86 14.34
N ALA A 192 9.11 3.18 15.27
CA ALA A 192 10.55 2.90 15.16
C ALA A 192 10.89 2.03 13.94
N TYR A 193 10.09 1.00 13.67
CA TYR A 193 10.24 0.16 12.49
C TYR A 193 10.08 0.97 11.19
N GLY A 194 9.06 1.83 11.12
CA GLY A 194 8.83 2.73 10.00
C GLY A 194 10.00 3.70 9.76
N TYR A 195 10.55 4.29 10.83
CA TYR A 195 11.72 5.17 10.75
C TYR A 195 12.96 4.43 10.20
N ILE A 196 13.26 3.25 10.73
CA ILE A 196 14.40 2.43 10.28
C ILE A 196 14.22 2.02 8.82
N LEU A 197 13.02 1.59 8.43
CA LEU A 197 12.72 1.18 7.07
C LEU A 197 12.85 2.35 6.09
N ALA A 198 12.31 3.52 6.43
CA ALA A 198 12.44 4.73 5.63
C ALA A 198 13.92 5.13 5.46
N HIS A 199 14.70 5.15 6.55
CA HIS A 199 16.12 5.50 6.48
C HIS A 199 16.94 4.49 5.66
N LYS A 200 16.64 3.19 5.79
CA LYS A 200 17.26 2.15 4.96
C LYS A 200 16.93 2.31 3.47
N LEU A 201 15.67 2.58 3.14
CA LEU A 201 15.24 2.77 1.75
C LEU A 201 15.86 4.04 1.13
N LEU A 202 15.93 5.14 1.90
CA LEU A 202 16.56 6.37 1.45
C LEU A 202 18.07 6.20 1.26
N LYS A 203 18.74 5.49 2.17
CA LYS A 203 20.19 5.22 2.10
C LYS A 203 20.58 4.26 0.97
N ASN A 204 19.70 3.30 0.65
CA ASN A 204 20.00 2.24 -0.32
C ASN A 204 19.62 2.56 -1.76
N GLY A 205 19.01 3.72 -2.06
CA GLY A 205 18.73 4.09 -3.45
C GLY A 205 17.50 4.95 -3.65
N VAL A 206 17.60 6.23 -3.33
CA VAL A 206 16.95 7.28 -4.13
C VAL A 206 18.01 7.93 -5.02
N THR A 207 18.83 7.10 -5.65
CA THR A 207 19.69 7.49 -6.78
C THR A 207 18.99 7.02 -8.05
N ALA A 208 19.10 7.78 -9.13
CA ALA A 208 18.32 7.64 -10.36
C ALA A 208 18.59 6.37 -11.18
N ASP A 209 19.13 5.33 -10.57
CA ASP A 209 19.24 4.00 -11.14
C ASP A 209 17.87 3.32 -11.07
N ASP A 210 17.00 3.59 -12.06
CA ASP A 210 15.95 2.75 -12.69
C ASP A 210 15.19 1.66 -11.86
N VAL A 211 15.24 1.67 -10.53
CA VAL A 211 14.78 0.63 -9.62
C VAL A 211 13.76 1.23 -8.66
N TYR A 212 12.68 0.48 -8.41
CA TYR A 212 11.69 0.92 -7.44
C TYR A 212 12.28 1.14 -6.06
N PRO A 213 11.96 2.26 -5.43
CA PRO A 213 11.92 2.29 -3.99
C PRO A 213 10.72 1.47 -3.46
N GLY A 214 10.94 0.54 -2.54
CA GLY A 214 9.92 -0.30 -1.87
C GLY A 214 8.92 0.47 -1.00
N PHE A 215 8.39 1.60 -1.46
CA PHE A 215 7.48 2.47 -0.73
C PHE A 215 6.11 1.83 -0.45
N VAL A 216 5.71 0.77 -1.18
CA VAL A 216 4.49 0.00 -0.85
C VAL A 216 4.56 -0.54 0.57
N ASP A 217 5.70 -1.11 0.96
CA ASP A 217 5.85 -1.72 2.28
C ASP A 217 5.80 -0.63 3.36
N VAL A 218 6.47 0.50 3.14
CA VAL A 218 6.40 1.65 4.05
C VAL A 218 4.98 2.18 4.20
N ALA A 219 4.26 2.30 3.08
CA ALA A 219 2.86 2.75 3.09
C ALA A 219 1.94 1.76 3.81
N TYR A 220 2.19 0.45 3.68
CA TYR A 220 1.47 -0.59 4.40
C TYR A 220 1.70 -0.49 5.92
N TRP A 221 2.95 -0.36 6.35
CA TRP A 221 3.28 -0.22 7.79
C TRP A 221 2.73 1.08 8.38
N CYS A 222 2.78 2.19 7.63
CA CYS A 222 2.17 3.45 8.01
C CYS A 222 0.64 3.36 8.16
N LEU A 223 -0.03 2.62 7.27
CA LEU A 223 -1.46 2.33 7.40
C LEU A 223 -1.76 1.54 8.67
N GLN A 224 -0.95 0.53 8.97
CA GLN A 224 -1.13 -0.27 10.17
C GLN A 224 -0.93 0.55 11.44
N TYR A 225 0.09 1.42 11.47
CA TYR A 225 0.30 2.38 12.56
C TYR A 225 -0.91 3.30 12.77
N ASN A 226 -1.44 3.91 11.70
CA ASN A 226 -2.61 4.80 11.80
C ASN A 226 -3.85 4.08 12.35
N ARG A 227 -4.04 2.81 12.01
CA ARG A 227 -5.13 1.98 12.55
C ARG A 227 -4.95 1.71 14.04
N MET A 228 -3.75 1.36 14.48
CA MET A 228 -3.46 1.13 15.90
C MET A 228 -3.60 2.42 16.72
N LEU A 229 -3.14 3.56 16.18
CA LEU A 229 -3.29 4.87 16.80
C LEU A 229 -4.77 5.25 16.98
N ALA A 230 -5.61 4.99 15.97
CA ALA A 230 -7.05 5.25 16.07
C ALA A 230 -7.71 4.41 17.16
N LEU A 231 -7.35 3.13 17.28
CA LEU A 231 -7.84 2.26 18.36
C LEU A 231 -7.37 2.73 19.73
N LEU A 232 -6.09 3.11 19.86
CA LEU A 232 -5.55 3.65 21.09
C LEU A 232 -6.31 4.90 21.56
N VAL A 233 -6.55 5.86 20.66
CA VAL A 233 -7.32 7.07 20.99
C VAL A 233 -8.75 6.71 21.38
N PHE A 234 -9.39 5.77 20.67
CA PHE A 234 -10.73 5.30 21.00
C PHE A 234 -10.83 4.71 22.42
N PHE A 235 -9.93 3.80 22.79
CA PHE A 235 -9.92 3.23 24.14
C PHE A 235 -9.53 4.25 25.21
N ALA A 236 -8.60 5.17 24.91
CA ALA A 236 -8.27 6.26 25.80
C ALA A 236 -9.47 7.19 26.06
N MET A 237 -10.31 7.45 25.04
CA MET A 237 -11.55 8.22 25.21
C MET A 237 -12.57 7.50 26.10
N ILE A 238 -12.71 6.18 25.96
CA ILE A 238 -13.58 5.36 26.83
C ILE A 238 -13.11 5.41 28.29
N LYS A 239 -11.79 5.47 28.53
CA LYS A 239 -11.26 5.58 29.89
C LYS A 239 -11.59 6.94 30.54
N VAL A 240 -11.67 8.00 29.75
CA VAL A 240 -11.91 9.38 30.23
C VAL A 240 -13.40 9.67 30.47
N GLY A 241 -14.30 9.04 29.69
CA GLY A 241 -15.76 9.23 29.77
C GLY A 241 -16.44 8.30 30.75
#